data_AF-A0A524CDA8-F1
#
_entry.id   AF-A0A524CDA8-F1
#
_cell.length_a   1.000
_cell.length_b   1.000
_cell.length_c   1.000
_cell.angle_alpha   90.00
_cell.angle_beta   90.00
_cell.angle_gamma   90.00
#
_symmetry.space_group_name_H-M   'P 1'
#
loop_
_entity.id
_entity.type
_entity.pdbx_description
1 polymer ?
#
loop_
_entity_poly.entity_id
_entity_poly.type
_entity_poly.pdbx_seq_one_letter_code
_entity_poly.pdbx_strand_id
1 'polypeptide(L)'
;MPEPRYRSRALARKVVKTPGKKTNIHYRKRRHSSDKCAICKKELHGMSPRNPKARRHNAKSKRAPNRIYGGYLCPSCLKAALISKVRSE
;
A
#
# COMPACT_ATOMS: atom_id res chain seq x y z
N MET A 1 12.68 -31.57 -2.13
CA MET A 1 12.72 -30.37 -1.24
C MET A 1 12.57 -29.12 -2.13
N PRO A 2 11.80 -28.08 -1.75
CA PRO A 2 11.67 -26.86 -2.56
C PRO A 2 13.02 -26.18 -2.79
N GLU A 3 13.19 -25.48 -3.92
CA GLU A 3 14.39 -24.67 -4.16
C GLU A 3 14.63 -23.70 -2.99
N PRO A 4 15.90 -23.38 -2.65
CA PRO A 4 16.25 -22.54 -1.50
C PRO A 4 15.43 -21.24 -1.38
N ARG A 5 15.17 -20.56 -2.51
CA ARG A 5 14.35 -19.34 -2.60
C ARG A 5 12.92 -19.48 -2.08
N TYR A 6 12.33 -20.68 -2.18
CA TYR A 6 10.94 -20.96 -1.78
C TYR A 6 10.80 -21.53 -0.37
N ARG A 7 11.93 -21.81 0.30
CA ARG A 7 11.94 -22.30 1.69
C ARG A 7 11.57 -21.20 2.67
N SER A 8 12.01 -19.97 2.41
CA SER A 8 11.73 -18.80 3.25
C SER A 8 10.24 -18.44 3.29
N ARG A 9 9.81 -17.74 4.36
CA ARG A 9 8.42 -17.26 4.52
C ARG A 9 8.15 -15.96 3.75
N ALA A 10 9.12 -15.40 3.03
CA ALA A 10 9.00 -14.12 2.34
C ALA A 10 7.90 -14.12 1.25
N LEU A 11 7.70 -15.27 0.59
CA LEU A 11 6.66 -15.46 -0.43
C LEU A 11 5.44 -16.14 0.18
N ALA A 12 4.25 -15.65 -0.19
CA ALA A 12 3.00 -16.30 0.16
C ALA A 12 2.75 -17.49 -0.77
N ARG A 13 2.39 -18.64 -0.19
CA ARG A 13 2.07 -19.87 -0.92
C ARG A 13 0.57 -19.94 -1.15
N LYS A 14 0.14 -20.11 -2.39
CA LYS A 14 -1.27 -20.35 -2.74
C LYS A 14 -1.36 -21.71 -3.44
N VAL A 15 -2.10 -22.63 -2.84
CA VAL A 15 -2.42 -23.92 -3.47
C VAL A 15 -3.51 -23.66 -4.52
N VAL A 16 -3.24 -24.04 -5.77
CA VAL A 16 -4.13 -23.81 -6.91
C VAL A 16 -4.33 -25.13 -7.64
N LYS A 17 -5.60 -25.46 -7.93
CA LYS A 17 -5.93 -26.55 -8.84
C LYS A 17 -5.80 -26.05 -10.28
N THR A 18 -4.95 -26.71 -11.05
CA THR A 18 -4.76 -26.42 -12.46
C THR A 18 -5.84 -27.12 -13.31
N PRO A 19 -6.14 -26.64 -14.53
CA PRO A 19 -7.13 -27.27 -15.41
C PRO A 19 -6.89 -28.76 -15.66
N GLY A 20 -5.63 -29.22 -15.68
CA GLY A 20 -5.27 -30.63 -15.80
C GLY A 20 -5.45 -31.47 -14.53
N LYS A 21 -6.31 -31.06 -13.59
CA LYS A 21 -6.57 -31.70 -12.28
C LYS A 21 -5.34 -31.87 -11.36
N LYS A 22 -4.21 -31.23 -11.66
CA LYS A 22 -3.02 -31.22 -10.80
C LYS A 22 -3.10 -30.10 -9.77
N THR A 23 -2.66 -30.36 -8.54
CA THR A 23 -2.60 -29.36 -7.46
C THR A 23 -1.18 -28.80 -7.37
N ASN A 24 -1.00 -27.52 -7.72
CA ASN A 24 0.30 -26.85 -7.72
C ASN A 24 0.36 -25.71 -6.70
N ILE A 25 1.56 -25.41 -6.21
CA ILE A 25 1.82 -24.27 -5.32
C ILE A 25 2.31 -23.08 -6.14
N HIS A 26 1.53 -22.00 -6.16
CA HIS A 26 1.94 -20.73 -6.73
C HIS A 26 2.55 -19.85 -5.64
N TYR A 27 3.77 -19.37 -5.87
CA TYR A 27 4.45 -18.42 -4.99
C TYR A 27 4.18 -17.00 -5.45
N ARG A 28 3.64 -16.16 -4.57
CA ARG A 28 3.39 -14.74 -4.84
C ARG A 28 4.05 -13.85 -3.79
N LYS A 29 4.39 -12.62 -4.17
CA LYS A 29 4.84 -11.59 -3.21
C LYS A 29 3.70 -11.31 -2.21
N ARG A 30 4.08 -11.02 -0.95
CA ARG A 30 3.11 -10.62 0.09
C ARG A 30 2.45 -9.28 -0.27
N ARG A 31 1.23 -9.09 0.21
CA ARG A 31 0.54 -7.80 0.05
C ARG A 31 1.28 -6.74 0.88
N HIS A 32 1.47 -5.57 0.28
CA HIS A 32 2.00 -4.41 0.99
C HIS A 32 0.93 -3.82 1.91
N SER A 33 1.37 -3.12 2.97
CA SER A 33 0.46 -2.43 3.88
C SER A 33 -0.24 -1.24 3.21
N SER A 34 -1.31 -0.78 3.85
CA SER A 34 -1.91 0.54 3.62
C SER A 34 -0.89 1.67 3.86
N ASP A 35 -1.18 2.83 3.28
CA ASP A 35 -0.46 4.07 3.54
C ASP A 35 -0.96 4.70 4.84
N LYS A 36 -0.05 5.33 5.58
CA LYS A 36 -0.33 5.88 6.90
C LYS A 36 0.02 7.36 6.94
N CYS A 37 -0.73 8.12 7.75
CA CYS A 37 -0.43 9.51 8.04
C CYS A 37 0.90 9.64 8.80
N ALA A 38 1.72 10.62 8.45
CA ALA A 38 3.00 10.85 9.13
C ALA A 38 2.86 11.21 10.61
N ILE A 39 1.83 11.99 10.97
CA ILE A 39 1.62 12.49 12.34
C ILE A 39 0.84 11.45 13.16
N CYS A 40 -0.40 11.17 12.77
CA CYS A 40 -1.31 10.33 13.57
C CYS A 40 -1.20 8.83 13.28
N LYS A 41 -0.42 8.41 12.28
CA LYS A 41 -0.25 7.01 11.84
C LYS A 41 -1.53 6.26 11.46
N LYS A 42 -2.67 6.95 11.39
CA LYS A 42 -3.94 6.43 10.87
C LYS A 42 -3.81 6.11 9.39
N GLU A 43 -4.60 5.14 8.93
CA GLU A 43 -4.64 4.75 7.53
C GLU A 43 -5.19 5.89 6.65
N LEU A 44 -4.58 6.08 5.48
CA LEU A 44 -5.01 7.08 4.50
C LEU A 44 -5.93 6.43 3.47
N HIS A 45 -7.18 6.89 3.43
CA HIS A 45 -8.16 6.46 2.43
C HIS A 45 -7.96 7.20 1.10
N GLY A 46 -8.40 6.56 0.00
CA GLY A 46 -8.31 7.12 -1.35
C GLY A 46 -6.90 7.07 -1.95
N MET A 47 -5.99 6.30 -1.35
CA MET A 47 -4.64 6.09 -1.88
C MET A 47 -4.51 4.71 -2.51
N SER A 48 -3.78 4.63 -3.63
CA SER A 48 -3.43 3.31 -4.19
C SER A 48 -2.51 2.54 -3.24
N PRO A 49 -2.62 1.20 -3.16
CA PRO A 49 -1.80 0.38 -2.27
C PRO A 49 -0.30 0.69 -2.42
N ARG A 50 0.47 0.50 -1.35
CA ARG A 50 1.93 0.75 -1.30
C ARG A 50 2.77 -0.16 -2.21
N ASN A 51 2.13 -0.97 -3.06
CA ASN A 51 2.81 -1.78 -4.05
C ASN A 51 3.49 -0.88 -5.11
N PRO A 52 4.82 -0.90 -5.22
CA PRO A 52 5.55 -0.02 -6.13
C PRO A 52 5.18 -0.28 -7.60
N LYS A 53 4.95 -1.55 -7.97
CA LYS A 53 4.54 -1.91 -9.33
C LYS A 53 3.16 -1.34 -9.65
N ALA A 54 2.19 -1.48 -8.73
CA ALA A 54 0.86 -0.93 -8.92
C ALA A 54 0.89 0.60 -9.03
N ARG A 55 1.64 1.27 -8.15
CA ARG A 55 1.79 2.74 -8.19
C ARG A 55 2.39 3.23 -9.49
N ARG A 56 3.39 2.53 -10.03
CA ARG A 56 4.02 2.89 -11.32
C ARG A 56 3.02 2.85 -12.48
N HIS A 57 2.18 1.83 -12.54
CA HIS A 57 1.20 1.66 -13.61
C HIS A 57 -0.10 2.45 -13.41
N ASN A 58 -0.38 2.92 -12.19
CA ASN A 58 -1.55 3.76 -11.92
C ASN A 58 -1.35 5.20 -12.43
N ALA A 59 -2.43 5.80 -12.93
CA ALA A 59 -2.50 7.23 -13.26
C ALA A 59 -2.26 8.11 -12.03
N LYS A 60 -1.76 9.34 -12.23
CA LYS A 60 -1.44 10.28 -11.13
C LYS A 60 -2.64 10.53 -10.21
N SER A 61 -3.83 10.69 -10.76
CA SER A 61 -5.09 10.90 -10.02
C SER A 61 -5.47 9.74 -9.10
N LYS A 62 -5.08 8.50 -9.44
CA LYS A 62 -5.36 7.30 -8.62
C LYS A 62 -4.29 7.07 -7.54
N ARG A 63 -3.16 7.77 -7.59
CA ARG A 63 -2.04 7.58 -6.65
C ARG A 63 -2.29 8.30 -5.33
N ALA A 64 -2.79 9.53 -5.38
CA ALA A 64 -3.02 10.37 -4.22
C ALA A 64 -4.19 11.34 -4.47
N PRO A 65 -4.88 11.80 -3.41
CA PRO A 65 -5.88 12.86 -3.52
C PRO A 65 -5.25 14.20 -3.99
N ASN A 66 -6.01 15.02 -4.72
CA ASN A 66 -5.55 16.29 -5.30
C ASN A 66 -5.35 17.44 -4.29
N ARG A 67 -5.61 17.24 -2.99
CA ARG A 67 -5.41 18.27 -1.96
C ARG A 67 -3.93 18.46 -1.61
N ILE A 68 -3.61 19.60 -1.00
CA ILE A 68 -2.27 19.89 -0.43
C ILE A 68 -1.91 18.77 0.57
N TYR A 69 -0.65 18.33 0.55
CA TYR A 69 -0.15 17.18 1.33
C TYR A 69 -1.00 15.89 1.18
N GLY A 70 -1.65 15.71 0.04
CA GLY A 70 -2.42 14.52 -0.31
C GLY A 70 -1.53 13.28 -0.34
N GLY A 71 -1.88 12.27 0.47
CA GLY A 71 -1.10 11.04 0.59
C GLY A 71 0.02 11.05 1.63
N TYR A 72 0.19 12.16 2.36
CA TYR A 72 1.14 12.25 3.47
C TYR A 72 0.45 12.57 4.81
N LEU A 73 -0.43 13.58 4.80
CA LEU A 73 -1.19 14.00 5.98
C LEU A 73 -2.65 13.57 5.89
N CYS A 74 -3.26 13.32 7.03
CA CYS A 74 -4.70 13.13 7.16
C CYS A 74 -5.46 14.48 7.07
N PRO A 75 -6.73 14.51 6.64
CA PRO A 75 -7.49 15.77 6.53
C PRO A 75 -7.59 16.55 7.85
N SER A 76 -7.79 15.85 8.97
CA SER A 76 -7.86 16.48 10.29
C SER A 76 -6.50 17.03 10.74
N CYS A 77 -5.42 16.29 10.50
CA CYS A 77 -4.05 16.70 10.78
C CYS A 77 -3.68 17.96 9.99
N LEU A 78 -4.06 17.99 8.71
CA LEU A 78 -3.82 19.12 7.81
C LEU A 78 -4.60 20.35 8.29
N LYS A 79 -5.88 20.19 8.65
CA LYS A 79 -6.70 21.28 9.19
C LYS A 79 -6.04 21.90 10.43
N ALA A 80 -5.61 21.07 11.39
CA ALA A 80 -4.96 21.54 12.60
C ALA A 80 -3.65 22.30 12.29
N ALA A 81 -2.83 21.75 11.39
CA ALA A 81 -1.56 22.37 10.98
C ALA A 81 -1.75 23.72 10.28
N LEU A 82 -2.78 23.85 9.43
CA LEU A 82 -3.10 25.12 8.78
C LEU A 82 -3.55 26.17 9.80
N ILE A 83 -4.45 25.80 10.73
CA ILE A 83 -4.92 26.72 11.78
C ILE A 83 -3.76 27.19 12.66
N SER A 84 -2.87 26.28 13.08
CA SER A 84 -1.71 26.65 13.89
C SER A 84 -0.77 27.60 13.16
N LYS A 85 -0.58 27.39 11.85
CA LYS A 85 0.33 28.21 11.04
C LYS A 85 -0.20 29.62 10.87
N VAL A 86 -1.50 29.76 10.55
CA VAL A 86 -2.17 31.06 10.40
C VAL A 86 -2.24 31.84 11.71
N ARG A 87 -2.31 31.16 12.87
CA ARG A 87 -2.32 31.84 14.19
C ARG A 87 -0.95 32.31 14.66
N SER A 88 0.11 31.72 14.13
CA SER A 88 1.50 32.06 14.48
C SER A 88 2.10 33.13 13.57
N GLU A 89 1.49 33.35 12.41
CA GLU A 89 1.75 34.48 11.51
C GLU A 89 0.89 35.66 11.93
#